data_AF-A0A1G8KW14-F1
#
_entry.id   AF-A0A1G8KW14-F1
#
_cell.length_a   1.000
_cell.length_b   1.000
_cell.length_c   1.000
_cell.angle_alpha   90.00
_cell.angle_beta   90.00
_cell.angle_gamma   90.00
#
_symmetry.space_group_name_H-M   'P 1'
#
loop_
_entity.id
_entity.type
_entity.pdbx_description
1 polymer ?
#
loop_
_entity_poly.entity_id
_entity_poly.type
_entity_poly.pdbx_seq_one_letter_code
_entity_poly.pdbx_strand_id
1 'polypeptide(L)'
;MSSALSARLVRGWGSFTIPCTHQGQTLLHFPSTNSAAHKPAQKDVARLSSLLNDDVWAFTNCRVEAPGRAVAEIDWFFYNTVTGVLMVSEWKRFPQAVALAADTGQPWLLGNGTGVPNPIEQVSGQLDVVRAVIRRSVLKPHFSGFNEPELRLAQCVYCPQIDSATVMERFRFGRVYGTLENLASVVQTLTSPSPLLLHDDGDRLPLARTLCALFRCSISSEVEAKLHTAQAETPPTRASVVKRISEIHREIAKLHRELSHLTLLAEQSVEPEFGIDGQVNEKSARPKPMGVQSVAHIPAPPARAAPAPVSSAAVLTPAGASERLKNLERMKAHLTREFTNVNGSADAAKAALGKAWVAVLRDPALHGKNGISLAVFGSAATPLVKAKHESVRKLVGMQLAKWCLLHANQSGLKAVAVPGNPSNIRLR
;
A
#
# COMPACT_ATOMS: atom_id res chain seq x y z
N MET A 1 53.84 51.77 9.85
CA MET A 1 53.21 52.05 11.17
C MET A 1 51.71 51.82 11.04
N SER A 2 51.17 50.92 11.88
CA SER A 2 49.79 50.81 12.43
C SER A 2 48.57 51.00 11.49
N SER A 3 47.72 49.96 11.31
CA SER A 3 46.48 49.68 12.09
C SER A 3 45.25 50.38 11.47
N ALA A 4 44.03 49.85 11.30
CA ALA A 4 43.38 48.55 11.51
C ALA A 4 41.99 48.54 10.83
N LEU A 5 41.49 47.32 10.58
CA LEU A 5 40.10 46.82 10.59
C LEU A 5 38.90 47.79 10.70
N SER A 6 37.92 47.64 9.80
CA SER A 6 36.53 47.31 10.20
C SER A 6 35.63 46.88 9.04
N ALA A 7 34.70 45.98 9.38
CA ALA A 7 33.89 45.14 8.52
C ALA A 7 32.62 45.82 7.96
N ARG A 8 32.08 45.29 6.86
CA ARG A 8 30.69 44.75 6.81
C ARG A 8 30.38 44.01 5.50
N LEU A 9 30.10 42.71 5.66
CA LEU A 9 29.30 41.86 4.77
C LEU A 9 27.84 42.31 4.76
N VAL A 10 27.13 42.07 3.64
CA VAL A 10 25.85 41.31 3.47
C VAL A 10 25.32 41.63 2.05
N ARG A 11 25.60 40.77 1.06
CA ARG A 11 24.67 39.79 0.45
C ARG A 11 23.30 40.35 0.04
N GLY A 12 23.17 40.72 -1.23
CA GLY A 12 21.91 40.72 -1.98
C GLY A 12 22.00 39.68 -3.09
N TRP A 13 21.48 38.48 -2.87
CA TRP A 13 21.25 37.49 -3.93
C TRP A 13 19.83 37.71 -4.44
N GLY A 14 19.72 38.26 -5.65
CA GLY A 14 18.47 38.40 -6.36
C GLY A 14 17.83 37.05 -6.60
N SER A 15 16.54 36.97 -6.29
CA SER A 15 15.67 35.82 -6.52
C SER A 15 15.53 35.57 -8.02
N PHE A 16 16.28 34.61 -8.55
CA PHE A 16 16.00 34.01 -9.86
C PHE A 16 14.83 33.04 -9.69
N THR A 17 13.61 33.51 -9.94
CA THR A 17 12.49 32.63 -10.25
C THR A 17 12.64 32.16 -11.70
N ILE A 18 13.14 30.93 -11.87
CA ILE A 18 13.01 30.21 -13.15
C ILE A 18 11.53 29.84 -13.29
N PRO A 19 10.83 30.31 -14.35
CA PRO A 19 9.48 29.84 -14.62
C PRO A 19 9.57 28.35 -15.05
N CYS A 20 9.10 27.44 -14.19
CA CYS A 20 8.82 26.06 -14.59
C CYS A 20 7.64 26.05 -15.56
N THR A 21 7.93 26.11 -16.86
CA THR A 21 6.98 25.70 -17.90
C THR A 21 6.78 24.19 -17.80
N HIS A 22 5.68 23.74 -17.19
CA HIS A 22 5.20 22.35 -17.20
C HIS A 22 4.69 21.93 -18.59
N GLN A 23 5.55 22.02 -19.61
CA GLN A 23 5.30 21.36 -20.89
C GLN A 23 5.99 19.98 -20.85
N GLY A 24 5.20 18.91 -20.77
CA GLY A 24 5.68 17.56 -21.15
C GLY A 24 5.47 16.41 -20.16
N GLN A 25 4.97 16.63 -18.94
CA GLN A 25 4.68 15.53 -18.02
C GLN A 25 3.36 14.85 -18.42
N THR A 26 3.45 13.80 -19.22
CA THR A 26 2.29 13.06 -19.70
C THR A 26 2.52 11.57 -19.53
N LEU A 27 1.63 10.93 -18.77
CA LEU A 27 1.43 9.48 -18.73
C LEU A 27 1.65 8.81 -20.10
N LEU A 28 2.38 7.69 -20.13
CA LEU A 28 2.46 6.88 -21.33
C LEU A 28 1.22 5.98 -21.43
N HIS A 29 0.33 6.30 -22.36
CA HIS A 29 -0.95 5.61 -22.54
C HIS A 29 -0.92 4.65 -23.72
N PHE A 30 -1.31 3.40 -23.47
CA PHE A 30 -1.32 2.29 -24.43
C PHE A 30 -2.77 1.77 -24.58
N PRO A 31 -3.54 2.28 -25.56
CA PRO A 31 -4.93 1.88 -25.73
C PRO A 31 -5.07 0.51 -26.40
N SER A 32 -6.10 -0.24 -26.03
CA SER A 32 -6.49 -1.50 -26.67
C SER A 32 -6.58 -1.39 -28.19
N THR A 33 -6.10 -2.40 -28.91
CA THR A 33 -6.32 -2.56 -30.36
C THR A 33 -7.67 -3.20 -30.68
N ASN A 34 -8.39 -3.69 -29.68
CA ASN A 34 -9.70 -4.29 -29.88
C ASN A 34 -10.76 -3.21 -30.13
N SER A 35 -11.29 -3.14 -31.35
CA SER A 35 -12.33 -2.17 -31.73
C SER A 35 -13.66 -2.38 -31.01
N ALA A 36 -13.93 -3.59 -30.52
CA ALA A 36 -15.13 -3.92 -29.76
C ALA A 36 -14.98 -3.65 -28.26
N ALA A 37 -13.77 -3.36 -27.77
CA ALA A 37 -13.58 -3.02 -26.37
C ALA A 37 -14.24 -1.67 -26.06
N HIS A 38 -14.85 -1.56 -24.88
CA HIS A 38 -15.27 -0.27 -24.36
C HIS A 38 -14.07 0.68 -24.35
N LYS A 39 -14.27 1.94 -24.71
CA LYS A 39 -13.21 2.96 -24.63
C LYS A 39 -13.24 3.60 -23.25
N PRO A 40 -12.07 3.86 -22.63
CA PRO A 40 -12.06 4.57 -21.37
C PRO A 40 -12.58 5.99 -21.61
N ALA A 41 -13.27 6.58 -20.63
CA ALA A 41 -13.78 7.93 -20.81
C ALA A 41 -12.59 8.90 -20.97
N GLN A 42 -12.60 9.70 -22.04
CA GLN A 42 -11.49 10.61 -22.38
C GLN A 42 -11.15 11.57 -21.24
N LYS A 43 -12.16 12.02 -20.48
CA LYS A 43 -11.97 12.88 -19.30
C LYS A 43 -11.08 12.22 -18.24
N ASP A 44 -11.20 10.91 -18.05
CA ASP A 44 -10.44 10.20 -17.02
C ASP A 44 -9.01 9.95 -17.51
N VAL A 45 -8.82 9.64 -18.80
CA VAL A 45 -7.49 9.54 -19.44
C VAL A 45 -6.75 10.87 -19.35
N ALA A 46 -7.40 11.97 -19.73
CA ALA A 46 -6.83 13.31 -19.66
C ALA A 46 -6.50 13.71 -18.21
N ARG A 47 -7.39 13.40 -17.27
CA ARG A 47 -7.16 13.66 -15.85
C ARG A 47 -5.98 12.86 -15.32
N LEU A 48 -5.89 11.56 -15.60
CA LEU A 48 -4.74 10.74 -15.22
C LEU A 48 -3.45 11.24 -15.87
N SER A 49 -3.50 11.66 -17.13
CA SER A 49 -2.34 12.23 -17.83
C SER A 49 -1.86 13.53 -17.19
N SER A 50 -2.76 14.34 -16.60
CA SER A 50 -2.40 15.53 -15.82
C SER A 50 -1.87 15.24 -14.42
N LEU A 51 -2.17 14.05 -13.89
CA LEU A 51 -1.80 13.65 -12.53
C LEU A 51 -0.55 12.76 -12.49
N LEU A 52 -0.26 12.04 -13.57
CA LEU A 52 0.78 11.01 -13.67
C LEU A 52 1.86 11.40 -14.68
N ASN A 53 3.10 11.09 -14.34
CA ASN A 53 4.26 11.32 -15.19
C ASN A 53 4.42 10.19 -16.22
N ASP A 54 5.34 10.38 -17.16
CA ASP A 54 5.77 9.43 -18.19
C ASP A 54 6.47 8.17 -17.64
N ASP A 55 6.93 8.20 -16.39
CA ASP A 55 7.37 7.01 -15.65
C ASP A 55 6.25 5.98 -15.39
N VAL A 56 4.99 6.39 -15.56
CA VAL A 56 3.84 5.50 -15.43
C VAL A 56 3.31 5.15 -16.80
N TRP A 57 3.23 3.86 -17.06
CA TRP A 57 2.65 3.27 -18.25
C TRP A 57 1.25 2.79 -17.92
N ALA A 58 0.25 3.23 -18.65
CA ALA A 58 -1.14 2.85 -18.47
C ALA A 58 -1.66 2.14 -19.73
N PHE A 59 -2.00 0.88 -19.59
CA PHE A 59 -2.63 0.08 -20.62
C PHE A 59 -4.12 0.00 -20.32
N THR A 60 -4.99 0.23 -21.31
CA THR A 60 -6.44 0.35 -21.08
C THR A 60 -7.26 -0.61 -21.91
N ASN A 61 -8.26 -1.22 -21.29
CA ASN A 61 -9.19 -2.20 -21.86
C ASN A 61 -8.44 -3.36 -22.53
N CYS A 62 -7.46 -3.86 -21.79
CA CYS A 62 -6.57 -4.91 -22.21
C CYS A 62 -7.30 -6.24 -22.23
N ARG A 63 -6.87 -7.11 -23.15
CA ARG A 63 -7.30 -8.50 -23.15
C ARG A 63 -6.08 -9.39 -23.10
N VAL A 64 -6.02 -10.23 -22.08
CA VAL A 64 -4.87 -11.08 -21.78
C VAL A 64 -5.32 -12.53 -21.73
N GLU A 65 -4.55 -13.41 -22.37
CA GLU A 65 -4.84 -14.83 -22.47
C GLU A 65 -3.68 -15.64 -21.92
N ALA A 66 -3.99 -16.66 -21.12
CA ALA A 66 -3.03 -17.62 -20.59
C ALA A 66 -3.56 -19.04 -20.86
N PRO A 67 -2.70 -20.00 -21.26
CA PRO A 67 -3.14 -21.37 -21.52
C PRO A 67 -3.82 -22.00 -20.29
N GLY A 68 -4.97 -22.64 -20.53
CA GLY A 68 -5.76 -23.30 -19.49
C GLY A 68 -6.50 -22.35 -18.54
N ARG A 69 -6.62 -21.06 -18.86
CA ARG A 69 -7.32 -20.06 -18.04
C ARG A 69 -8.35 -19.30 -18.85
N ALA A 70 -9.38 -18.80 -18.17
CA ALA A 70 -10.31 -17.85 -18.75
C ALA A 70 -9.58 -16.58 -19.20
N VAL A 71 -10.07 -15.97 -20.27
CA VAL A 71 -9.55 -14.70 -20.76
C VAL A 71 -9.75 -13.61 -19.69
N ALA A 72 -8.71 -12.83 -19.43
CA ALA A 72 -8.81 -11.67 -18.55
C ALA A 72 -9.05 -10.40 -19.38
N GLU A 73 -10.18 -9.75 -19.13
CA GLU A 73 -10.49 -8.42 -19.65
C GLU A 73 -10.21 -7.42 -18.54
N ILE A 74 -9.27 -6.52 -18.76
CA ILE A 74 -8.71 -5.63 -17.72
C ILE A 74 -8.96 -4.20 -18.15
N ASP A 75 -9.71 -3.44 -17.36
CA ASP A 75 -9.97 -2.04 -17.68
C ASP A 75 -8.68 -1.22 -17.68
N TRP A 76 -7.83 -1.39 -16.67
CA TRP A 76 -6.55 -0.68 -16.55
C TRP A 76 -5.44 -1.57 -15.99
N PHE A 77 -4.28 -1.53 -16.64
CA PHE A 77 -3.04 -2.09 -16.14
C PHE A 77 -1.99 -0.99 -16.08
N PHE A 78 -1.41 -0.77 -14.91
CA PHE A 78 -0.38 0.23 -14.68
C PHE A 78 0.97 -0.45 -14.42
N TYR A 79 2.02 0.08 -15.03
CA TYR A 79 3.40 -0.20 -14.68
C TYR A 79 4.12 1.11 -14.36
N ASN A 80 4.67 1.21 -13.16
CA ASN A 80 5.53 2.32 -12.78
C ASN A 80 6.99 1.89 -12.92
N THR A 81 7.71 2.45 -13.88
CA THR A 81 9.10 2.08 -14.20
C THR A 81 10.07 2.45 -13.08
N VAL A 82 9.74 3.47 -12.27
CA VAL A 82 10.57 3.95 -11.16
C VAL A 82 10.43 3.08 -9.92
N THR A 83 9.20 2.65 -9.59
CA THR A 83 8.94 1.81 -8.41
C THR A 83 8.91 0.32 -8.72
N GLY A 84 8.89 -0.05 -10.01
CA GLY A 84 8.79 -1.43 -10.48
C GLY A 84 7.49 -2.12 -10.08
N VAL A 85 6.43 -1.34 -9.81
CA VAL A 85 5.15 -1.85 -9.36
C VAL A 85 4.20 -2.03 -10.54
N LEU A 86 3.58 -3.20 -10.57
CA LEU A 86 2.50 -3.53 -11.49
C LEU A 86 1.17 -3.52 -10.73
N MET A 87 0.17 -2.89 -11.33
CA MET A 87 -1.16 -2.78 -10.74
C MET A 87 -2.24 -3.07 -11.78
N VAL A 88 -3.21 -3.90 -11.41
CA VAL A 88 -4.44 -4.12 -12.17
C VAL A 88 -5.56 -3.32 -11.49
N SER A 89 -6.33 -2.57 -12.27
CA SER A 89 -7.47 -1.80 -11.79
C SER A 89 -8.70 -2.09 -12.62
N GLU A 90 -9.78 -2.45 -11.94
CA GLU A 90 -11.13 -2.53 -12.51
C GLU A 90 -11.84 -1.18 -12.33
N TRP A 91 -12.62 -0.75 -13.31
CA TRP A 91 -13.36 0.51 -13.31
C TRP A 91 -14.86 0.24 -13.28
N LYS A 92 -15.51 0.64 -12.18
CA LYS A 92 -16.96 0.44 -12.02
C LYS A 92 -17.71 1.75 -11.99
N ARG A 93 -18.77 1.79 -12.79
CA ARG A 93 -19.79 2.83 -12.76
C ARG A 93 -21.15 2.14 -12.71
N PHE A 94 -21.82 2.29 -11.59
CA PHE A 94 -23.17 1.81 -11.36
C PHE A 94 -24.19 2.91 -11.71
N PRO A 95 -25.49 2.59 -11.83
CA PRO A 95 -26.52 3.61 -12.00
C PRO A 95 -26.77 4.46 -10.74
N GLN A 96 -26.34 3.99 -9.56
CA GLN A 96 -26.58 4.62 -8.27
C GLN A 96 -25.32 4.67 -7.40
N ALA A 97 -25.34 5.51 -6.36
CA ALA A 97 -24.28 5.57 -5.36
C ALA A 97 -24.05 4.21 -4.69
N VAL A 98 -22.81 3.92 -4.31
CA VAL A 98 -22.47 2.69 -3.58
C VAL A 98 -22.73 2.94 -2.10
N ALA A 99 -23.65 2.18 -1.53
CA ALA A 99 -23.95 2.23 -0.09
C ALA A 99 -22.97 1.38 0.72
N LEU A 100 -22.65 0.19 0.24
CA LEU A 100 -21.71 -0.75 0.88
C LEU A 100 -20.73 -1.30 -0.15
N ALA A 101 -19.44 -1.05 0.07
CA ALA A 101 -18.36 -1.71 -0.65
C ALA A 101 -17.76 -2.79 0.27
N ALA A 102 -18.10 -4.05 -0.04
CA ALA A 102 -17.66 -5.23 0.71
C ALA A 102 -16.37 -5.83 0.13
N ASP A 103 -15.62 -6.53 0.97
CA ASP A 103 -14.49 -7.37 0.51
C ASP A 103 -15.02 -8.64 -0.20
N THR A 104 -14.15 -9.55 -0.60
CA THR A 104 -14.54 -10.83 -1.24
C THR A 104 -15.57 -11.62 -0.42
N GLY A 105 -16.48 -12.32 -1.11
CA GLY A 105 -17.49 -13.21 -0.56
C GLY A 105 -18.88 -12.60 -0.42
N GLN A 106 -19.03 -11.28 -0.60
CA GLN A 106 -20.29 -10.56 -0.52
C GLN A 106 -20.46 -9.59 -1.70
N PRO A 107 -21.69 -9.39 -2.21
CA PRO A 107 -21.95 -8.38 -3.23
C PRO A 107 -21.75 -6.97 -2.67
N TRP A 108 -21.49 -5.99 -3.54
CA TRP A 108 -21.62 -4.59 -3.16
C TRP A 108 -23.09 -4.19 -3.15
N LEU A 109 -23.47 -3.26 -2.28
CA LEU A 109 -24.84 -2.75 -2.23
C LEU A 109 -24.87 -1.31 -2.76
N LEU A 110 -25.84 -1.05 -3.62
CA LEU A 110 -26.17 0.30 -4.08
C LEU A 110 -27.11 1.02 -3.11
N GLY A 111 -27.29 2.33 -3.30
CA GLY A 111 -28.15 3.18 -2.45
C GLY A 111 -29.60 2.70 -2.28
N ASN A 112 -30.14 1.99 -3.28
CA ASN A 112 -31.47 1.37 -3.21
C ASN A 112 -31.49 -0.05 -2.60
N GLY A 113 -30.37 -0.54 -2.08
CA GLY A 113 -30.23 -1.89 -1.55
C GLY A 113 -30.03 -2.99 -2.61
N THR A 114 -29.95 -2.64 -3.90
CA THR A 114 -29.63 -3.63 -4.95
C THR A 114 -28.20 -4.15 -4.78
N GLY A 115 -28.05 -5.47 -4.74
CA GLY A 115 -26.76 -6.14 -4.77
C GLY A 115 -26.18 -6.20 -6.18
N VAL A 116 -24.91 -5.86 -6.33
CA VAL A 116 -24.14 -6.00 -7.58
C VAL A 116 -22.94 -6.92 -7.39
N PRO A 117 -22.48 -7.63 -8.44
CA PRO A 117 -21.31 -8.49 -8.36
C PRO A 117 -20.09 -7.76 -7.80
N ASN A 118 -19.28 -8.46 -7.00
CA ASN A 118 -18.15 -7.84 -6.32
C ASN A 118 -16.98 -7.56 -7.29
N PRO A 119 -16.63 -6.28 -7.52
CA PRO A 119 -15.55 -5.93 -8.44
C PRO A 119 -14.16 -6.40 -7.98
N ILE A 120 -13.95 -6.61 -6.67
CA ILE A 120 -12.69 -7.12 -6.11
C ILE A 120 -12.47 -8.58 -6.50
N GLU A 121 -13.54 -9.38 -6.56
CA GLU A 121 -13.45 -10.77 -6.99
C GLU A 121 -13.16 -10.87 -8.48
N GLN A 122 -13.79 -10.00 -9.28
CA GLN A 122 -13.53 -9.93 -10.71
C GLN A 122 -12.06 -9.61 -11.00
N VAL A 123 -11.50 -8.58 -10.37
CA VAL A 123 -10.07 -8.26 -10.55
C VAL A 123 -9.17 -9.37 -10.01
N SER A 124 -9.55 -10.03 -8.91
CA SER A 124 -8.78 -11.16 -8.36
C SER A 124 -8.66 -12.33 -9.35
N GLY A 125 -9.74 -12.66 -10.06
CA GLY A 125 -9.71 -13.70 -11.10
C GLY A 125 -8.82 -13.33 -12.29
N GLN A 126 -8.81 -12.06 -12.69
CA GLN A 126 -7.95 -11.55 -13.76
C GLN A 126 -6.45 -11.61 -13.39
N LEU A 127 -6.09 -11.37 -12.12
CA LEU A 127 -4.68 -11.34 -11.68
C LEU A 127 -3.93 -12.63 -11.95
N ASP A 128 -4.57 -13.78 -11.83
CA ASP A 128 -3.88 -15.05 -12.02
C ASP A 128 -3.47 -15.27 -13.48
N VAL A 129 -4.30 -14.80 -14.41
CA VAL A 129 -3.99 -14.77 -15.84
C VAL A 129 -2.81 -13.84 -16.09
N VAL A 130 -2.85 -12.63 -15.53
CA VAL A 130 -1.77 -11.63 -15.67
C VAL A 130 -0.46 -12.13 -15.09
N ARG A 131 -0.48 -12.75 -13.90
CA ARG A 131 0.70 -13.36 -13.27
C ARG A 131 1.28 -14.47 -14.16
N ALA A 132 0.43 -15.34 -14.69
CA ALA A 132 0.88 -16.44 -15.55
C ALA A 132 1.57 -15.91 -16.82
N VAL A 133 0.99 -14.89 -17.46
CA VAL A 133 1.56 -14.26 -18.66
C VAL A 133 2.87 -13.53 -18.35
N ILE A 134 2.93 -12.74 -17.27
CA ILE A 134 4.16 -12.03 -16.91
C ILE A 134 5.28 -13.03 -16.59
N ARG A 135 5.01 -14.07 -15.79
CA ARG A 135 6.02 -15.08 -15.46
C ARG A 135 6.58 -15.74 -16.70
N ARG A 136 5.69 -16.22 -17.58
CA ARG A 136 6.09 -16.98 -18.75
C ARG A 136 6.78 -16.14 -19.83
N SER A 137 6.26 -14.94 -20.09
CA SER A 137 6.59 -14.20 -21.31
C SER A 137 7.34 -12.89 -21.07
N VAL A 138 7.39 -12.40 -19.82
CA VAL A 138 8.00 -11.10 -19.49
C VAL A 138 9.22 -11.25 -18.59
N LEU A 139 9.16 -12.09 -17.55
CA LEU A 139 10.25 -12.18 -16.58
C LEU A 139 11.56 -12.65 -17.22
N LYS A 140 11.58 -13.79 -17.91
CA LYS A 140 12.82 -14.31 -18.49
C LYS A 140 13.48 -13.35 -19.50
N PRO A 141 12.75 -12.72 -20.45
CA PRO A 141 13.38 -11.84 -21.43
C PRO A 141 13.80 -10.47 -20.89
N HIS A 142 13.07 -9.90 -19.92
CA HIS A 142 13.26 -8.50 -19.48
C HIS A 142 13.75 -8.36 -18.03
N PHE A 143 13.66 -9.43 -17.23
CA PHE A 143 13.96 -9.44 -15.80
C PHE A 143 14.62 -10.77 -15.38
N SER A 144 15.67 -11.18 -16.10
CA SER A 144 16.28 -12.52 -16.00
C SER A 144 16.76 -12.93 -14.60
N GLY A 145 17.04 -11.97 -13.71
CA GLY A 145 17.40 -12.21 -12.30
C GLY A 145 16.23 -12.20 -11.31
N PHE A 146 14.98 -12.08 -11.78
CA PHE A 146 13.80 -11.98 -10.91
C PHE A 146 13.28 -13.36 -10.50
N ASN A 147 13.04 -13.55 -9.21
CA ASN A 147 12.47 -14.78 -8.66
C ASN A 147 10.95 -14.84 -8.92
N GLU A 148 10.48 -15.69 -9.84
CA GLU A 148 9.07 -15.71 -10.28
C GLU A 148 8.00 -15.83 -9.17
N PRO A 149 8.19 -16.61 -8.09
CA PRO A 149 7.27 -16.67 -6.95
C PRO A 149 7.16 -15.35 -6.19
N GLU A 150 8.14 -14.45 -6.30
CA GLU A 150 8.13 -13.13 -5.68
C GLU A 150 7.33 -12.10 -6.48
N LEU A 151 6.82 -12.45 -7.67
CA LEU A 151 5.97 -11.56 -8.45
C LEU A 151 4.75 -11.13 -7.63
N ARG A 152 4.58 -9.83 -7.45
CA ARG A 152 3.42 -9.22 -6.79
C ARG A 152 2.75 -8.26 -7.75
N LEU A 153 1.45 -8.44 -7.90
CA LEU A 153 0.58 -7.50 -8.61
C LEU A 153 -0.32 -6.85 -7.58
N ALA A 154 -0.34 -5.53 -7.56
CA ALA A 154 -1.36 -4.80 -6.83
C ALA A 154 -2.70 -4.93 -7.57
N GLN A 155 -3.79 -5.00 -6.82
CA GLN A 155 -5.13 -5.02 -7.38
C GLN A 155 -5.95 -3.89 -6.76
N CYS A 156 -6.76 -3.24 -7.57
CA CYS A 156 -7.68 -2.23 -7.07
C CYS A 156 -8.94 -2.10 -7.92
N VAL A 157 -9.90 -1.37 -7.38
CA VAL A 157 -11.12 -0.97 -8.05
C VAL A 157 -11.22 0.54 -7.95
N TYR A 158 -11.39 1.20 -9.09
CA TYR A 158 -11.79 2.59 -9.15
C TYR A 158 -13.31 2.65 -9.36
N CYS A 159 -13.99 3.36 -8.47
CA CYS A 159 -15.43 3.60 -8.60
C CYS A 159 -15.74 5.03 -8.13
N PRO A 160 -16.05 5.97 -9.05
CA PRO A 160 -16.29 7.37 -8.69
C PRO A 160 -17.52 7.61 -7.79
N GLN A 161 -18.33 6.56 -7.58
CA GLN A 161 -19.52 6.59 -6.73
C GLN A 161 -19.26 6.14 -5.30
N ILE A 162 -17.99 5.92 -4.97
CA ILE A 162 -17.54 5.69 -3.61
C ILE A 162 -17.09 7.02 -3.04
N ASP A 163 -17.75 7.43 -1.96
CA ASP A 163 -17.53 8.70 -1.30
C ASP A 163 -17.43 8.52 0.22
N SER A 164 -17.56 9.62 0.97
CA SER A 164 -17.52 9.60 2.43
C SER A 164 -18.75 8.96 3.08
N ALA A 165 -19.87 8.83 2.36
CA ALA A 165 -21.09 8.20 2.84
C ALA A 165 -21.10 6.68 2.58
N THR A 166 -20.30 6.19 1.63
CA THR A 166 -20.12 4.75 1.40
C THR A 166 -19.55 4.05 2.63
N VAL A 167 -20.25 3.02 3.11
CA VAL A 167 -19.70 2.10 4.10
C VAL A 167 -18.69 1.20 3.41
N MET A 168 -17.43 1.26 3.84
CA MET A 168 -16.38 0.38 3.34
C MET A 168 -16.06 -0.67 4.40
N GLU A 169 -16.20 -1.94 4.04
CA GLU A 169 -15.67 -3.02 4.85
C GLU A 169 -14.13 -2.99 4.87
N ARG A 170 -13.55 -3.69 5.85
CA ARG A 170 -12.10 -3.84 5.91
C ARG A 170 -11.64 -4.78 4.80
N PHE A 171 -11.17 -4.21 3.70
CA PHE A 171 -10.53 -4.96 2.62
C PHE A 171 -9.28 -5.67 3.11
N ARG A 172 -9.30 -7.00 3.06
CA ARG A 172 -8.12 -7.86 3.18
C ARG A 172 -7.42 -7.97 1.84
N PHE A 173 -8.20 -7.97 0.75
CA PHE A 173 -7.71 -8.13 -0.61
C PHE A 173 -8.04 -6.88 -1.45
N GLY A 174 -7.03 -6.37 -2.16
CA GLY A 174 -7.18 -5.19 -3.00
C GLY A 174 -7.45 -3.90 -2.25
N ARG A 175 -7.71 -2.84 -3.03
CA ARG A 175 -8.04 -1.51 -2.55
C ARG A 175 -9.10 -0.87 -3.43
N VAL A 176 -9.88 0.03 -2.85
CA VAL A 176 -10.95 0.71 -3.56
C VAL A 176 -10.71 2.22 -3.51
N TYR A 177 -10.87 2.89 -4.65
CA TYR A 177 -10.63 4.31 -4.80
C TYR A 177 -11.86 5.02 -5.38
N GLY A 178 -12.35 6.02 -4.63
CA GLY A 178 -13.43 6.89 -5.05
C GLY A 178 -13.03 8.02 -6.01
N THR A 179 -11.74 8.34 -6.09
CA THR A 179 -11.24 9.45 -6.91
C THR A 179 -9.98 9.07 -7.68
N LEU A 180 -9.79 9.70 -8.85
CA LEU A 180 -8.58 9.50 -9.67
C LEU A 180 -7.34 10.04 -8.97
N GLU A 181 -7.45 11.09 -8.16
CA GLU A 181 -6.34 11.63 -7.37
C GLU A 181 -5.81 10.60 -6.37
N ASN A 182 -6.71 9.88 -5.69
CA ASN A 182 -6.32 8.83 -4.75
C ASN A 182 -5.68 7.65 -5.50
N LEU A 183 -6.26 7.23 -6.62
CA LEU A 183 -5.69 6.18 -7.47
C LEU A 183 -4.29 6.58 -7.97
N ALA A 184 -4.15 7.76 -8.59
CA ALA A 184 -2.90 8.27 -9.14
C ALA A 184 -1.82 8.40 -8.07
N SER A 185 -2.16 8.92 -6.90
CA SER A 185 -1.24 9.01 -5.77
C SER A 185 -0.71 7.63 -5.38
N VAL A 186 -1.55 6.59 -5.35
CA VAL A 186 -1.08 5.24 -5.05
C VAL A 186 -0.27 4.64 -6.20
N VAL A 187 -0.69 4.81 -7.46
CA VAL A 187 0.08 4.33 -8.62
C VAL A 187 1.50 4.90 -8.64
N GLN A 188 1.69 6.15 -8.23
CA GLN A 188 3.01 6.78 -8.13
C GLN A 188 3.85 6.32 -6.94
N THR A 189 3.21 6.08 -5.79
CA THR A 189 3.91 5.95 -4.50
C THR A 189 3.97 4.54 -3.96
N LEU A 190 3.18 3.62 -4.52
CA LEU A 190 3.18 2.23 -4.09
C LEU A 190 4.55 1.60 -4.35
N THR A 191 5.03 0.86 -3.36
CA THR A 191 6.29 0.12 -3.39
C THR A 191 6.01 -1.37 -3.29
N SER A 192 6.74 -2.18 -4.06
CA SER A 192 6.76 -3.64 -3.92
C SER A 192 7.99 -4.08 -3.11
N PRO A 193 7.89 -5.10 -2.25
CA PRO A 193 9.07 -5.71 -1.63
C PRO A 193 10.00 -6.39 -2.65
N SER A 194 9.45 -6.80 -3.80
CA SER A 194 10.20 -7.34 -4.94
C SER A 194 9.78 -6.57 -6.19
N PRO A 195 10.35 -5.39 -6.45
CA PRO A 195 9.98 -4.57 -7.60
C PRO A 195 10.58 -5.09 -8.91
N LEU A 196 9.85 -4.91 -10.01
CA LEU A 196 10.28 -5.21 -11.37
C LEU A 196 10.88 -3.96 -12.00
N LEU A 197 12.15 -3.71 -11.69
CA LEU A 197 12.92 -2.58 -12.22
C LEU A 197 13.71 -3.05 -13.44
N LEU A 198 13.70 -2.24 -14.49
CA LEU A 198 14.52 -2.48 -15.68
C LEU A 198 16.00 -2.30 -15.34
N HIS A 199 16.85 -3.03 -16.05
CA HIS A 199 18.29 -2.91 -15.87
C HIS A 199 18.79 -1.62 -16.53
N ASP A 200 18.37 -1.39 -17.78
CA ASP A 200 18.76 -0.23 -18.59
C ASP A 200 17.54 0.46 -19.23
N ASP A 201 17.67 1.76 -19.50
CA ASP A 201 16.60 2.52 -20.17
C ASP A 201 16.36 2.04 -21.62
N GLY A 202 17.36 1.39 -22.24
CA GLY A 202 17.22 0.74 -23.55
C GLY A 202 16.21 -0.42 -23.57
N ASP A 203 15.90 -1.01 -22.41
CA ASP A 203 14.94 -2.11 -22.28
C ASP A 203 13.48 -1.64 -22.24
N ARG A 204 13.24 -0.32 -22.11
CA ARG A 204 11.89 0.25 -22.00
C ARG A 204 11.03 -0.06 -23.22
N LEU A 205 11.53 0.22 -24.43
CA LEU A 205 10.77 -0.03 -25.65
C LEU A 205 10.53 -1.53 -25.94
N PRO A 206 11.55 -2.42 -25.84
CA PRO A 206 11.33 -3.86 -25.93
C PRO A 206 10.27 -4.39 -24.95
N LEU A 207 10.32 -3.94 -23.69
CA LEU A 207 9.32 -4.32 -22.69
C LEU A 207 7.93 -3.78 -23.07
N ALA A 208 7.83 -2.51 -23.44
CA ALA A 208 6.56 -1.90 -23.85
C ALA A 208 5.93 -2.64 -25.03
N ARG A 209 6.71 -2.98 -26.06
CA ARG A 209 6.24 -3.78 -27.21
C ARG A 209 5.76 -5.16 -26.79
N THR A 210 6.50 -5.83 -25.88
CA THR A 210 6.10 -7.14 -25.35
C THR A 210 4.79 -7.05 -24.59
N LEU A 211 4.63 -6.06 -23.71
CA LEU A 211 3.39 -5.83 -22.97
C LEU A 211 2.23 -5.45 -23.91
N CYS A 212 2.44 -4.56 -24.88
CA CYS A 212 1.43 -4.23 -25.90
C CYS A 212 0.94 -5.46 -26.65
N ALA A 213 1.85 -6.33 -27.10
CA ALA A 213 1.49 -7.58 -27.78
C ALA A 213 0.68 -8.52 -26.87
N LEU A 214 1.10 -8.71 -25.61
CA LEU A 214 0.43 -9.61 -24.66
C LEU A 214 -0.94 -9.09 -24.20
N PHE A 215 -1.08 -7.78 -24.05
CA PHE A 215 -2.30 -7.12 -23.56
C PHE A 215 -3.20 -6.61 -24.69
N ARG A 216 -2.83 -6.87 -25.96
CA ARG A 216 -3.52 -6.40 -27.16
C ARG A 216 -3.73 -4.89 -27.17
N CYS A 217 -2.66 -4.15 -26.90
CA CYS A 217 -2.63 -2.70 -26.91
C CYS A 217 -1.73 -2.18 -28.02
N SER A 218 -1.93 -0.92 -28.40
CA SER A 218 -1.12 -0.22 -29.40
C SER A 218 -0.09 0.69 -28.73
N ILE A 219 1.00 0.94 -29.45
CA ILE A 219 2.00 1.96 -29.13
C ILE A 219 1.85 3.06 -30.19
N SER A 220 1.64 4.30 -29.75
CA SER A 220 1.62 5.44 -30.67
C SER A 220 3.05 5.87 -31.00
N SER A 221 3.24 6.55 -32.14
CA SER A 221 4.54 7.11 -32.51
C SER A 221 5.09 8.08 -31.45
N GLU A 222 4.22 8.83 -30.78
CA GLU A 222 4.61 9.74 -29.68
C GLU A 222 5.14 8.97 -28.48
N VAL A 223 4.47 7.89 -28.07
CA VAL A 223 4.91 7.05 -26.95
C VAL A 223 6.21 6.33 -27.30
N GLU A 224 6.32 5.82 -28.53
CA GLU A 224 7.54 5.19 -29.03
C GLU A 224 8.72 6.17 -29.03
N ALA A 225 8.52 7.42 -29.47
CA ALA A 225 9.54 8.47 -29.39
C ALA A 225 9.96 8.74 -27.94
N LYS A 226 9.01 8.90 -27.01
CA LYS A 226 9.30 9.12 -25.58
C LYS A 226 10.09 7.96 -24.95
N LEU A 227 9.77 6.72 -25.31
CA LEU A 227 10.50 5.54 -24.83
C LEU A 227 11.92 5.45 -25.41
N HIS A 228 12.16 6.00 -26.61
CA HIS A 228 13.49 6.13 -27.20
C HIS A 228 14.33 7.27 -26.59
N THR A 229 13.74 8.45 -26.38
CA THR A 229 14.46 9.65 -25.93
C THR A 229 14.96 9.58 -24.48
N ALA A 230 14.35 8.73 -23.64
CA ALA A 230 14.76 8.54 -22.25
C ALA A 230 16.22 8.04 -22.06
N GLN A 231 16.92 7.65 -23.15
CA GLN A 231 18.34 7.26 -23.12
C GLN A 231 19.34 8.42 -22.93
N ALA A 232 18.97 9.69 -23.19
CA ALA A 232 19.97 10.73 -23.43
C ALA A 232 20.30 11.64 -22.24
N GLU A 233 19.40 11.85 -21.29
CA GLU A 233 19.58 12.92 -20.29
C GLU A 233 18.97 12.54 -18.94
N THR A 234 19.68 11.80 -18.09
CA THR A 234 19.37 11.88 -16.65
C THR A 234 20.55 11.51 -15.73
N PRO A 235 20.93 12.38 -14.77
CA PRO A 235 21.82 11.99 -13.66
C PRO A 235 21.17 10.85 -12.85
N PRO A 236 21.91 10.09 -12.01
CA PRO A 236 21.41 8.90 -11.33
C PRO A 236 20.04 9.16 -10.69
N THR A 237 19.00 8.66 -11.34
CA THR A 237 17.62 8.98 -11.02
C THR A 237 17.24 8.29 -9.72
N ARG A 238 16.18 8.76 -9.09
CA ARG A 238 15.51 8.08 -7.97
C ARG A 238 15.31 6.57 -8.21
N ALA A 239 15.15 6.16 -9.47
CA ALA A 239 15.11 4.75 -9.89
C ALA A 239 16.41 3.99 -9.56
N SER A 240 17.59 4.58 -9.73
CA SER A 240 18.88 3.99 -9.34
C SER A 240 18.99 3.77 -7.83
N VAL A 241 18.49 4.71 -7.03
CA VAL A 241 18.44 4.60 -5.56
C VAL A 241 17.46 3.51 -5.15
N VAL A 242 16.26 3.47 -5.74
CA VAL A 242 15.26 2.43 -5.48
C VAL A 242 15.77 1.06 -5.93
N LYS A 243 16.48 0.97 -7.06
CA LYS A 243 17.15 -0.24 -7.54
C LYS A 243 18.19 -0.72 -6.53
N ARG A 244 19.08 0.15 -6.08
CA ARG A 244 20.09 -0.20 -5.07
C ARG A 244 19.47 -0.65 -3.76
N ILE A 245 18.45 0.07 -3.28
CA ILE A 245 17.70 -0.33 -2.08
C ILE A 245 17.07 -1.72 -2.27
N SER A 246 16.51 -2.00 -3.45
CA SER A 246 15.87 -3.28 -3.74
C SER A 246 16.87 -4.44 -3.82
N GLU A 247 18.03 -4.20 -4.43
CA GLU A 247 19.16 -5.14 -4.44
C GLU A 247 19.59 -5.48 -3.01
N ILE A 248 19.78 -4.46 -2.17
CA ILE A 248 20.13 -4.64 -0.75
C ILE A 248 19.07 -5.48 -0.02
N HIS A 249 17.78 -5.23 -0.25
CA HIS A 249 16.71 -6.03 0.37
C HIS A 249 16.73 -7.50 -0.09
N ARG A 250 17.07 -7.77 -1.36
CA ARG A 250 17.24 -9.13 -1.87
C ARG A 250 18.46 -9.82 -1.26
N GLU A 251 19.58 -9.11 -1.13
CA GLU A 251 20.78 -9.61 -0.45
C GLU A 251 20.48 -9.98 1.00
N ILE A 252 19.79 -9.11 1.75
CA ILE A 252 19.35 -9.39 3.13
C ILE A 252 18.42 -10.61 3.18
N ALA A 253 17.46 -10.71 2.26
CA ALA A 253 16.56 -11.86 2.20
C ALA A 253 17.29 -13.17 1.91
N LYS A 254 18.34 -13.14 1.05
CA LYS A 254 19.20 -14.29 0.78
C LYS A 254 19.99 -14.69 2.03
N LEU A 255 20.58 -13.72 2.73
CA LEU A 255 21.30 -13.95 3.99
C LEU A 255 20.38 -14.53 5.07
N HIS A 256 19.13 -14.07 5.19
CA HIS A 256 18.17 -14.66 6.13
C HIS A 256 17.83 -16.12 5.81
N ARG A 257 17.75 -16.50 4.53
CA ARG A 257 17.56 -17.91 4.13
C ARG A 257 18.78 -18.75 4.49
N GLU A 258 19.98 -18.23 4.24
CA GLU A 258 21.24 -18.91 4.56
C GLU A 258 21.40 -19.10 6.07
N LEU A 259 21.13 -18.06 6.87
CA LEU A 259 21.14 -18.14 8.33
C LEU A 259 20.13 -19.17 8.85
N SER A 260 18.90 -19.16 8.32
CA SER A 260 17.87 -20.14 8.67
C SER A 260 18.31 -21.58 8.35
N HIS A 261 18.98 -21.78 7.22
CA HIS A 261 19.52 -23.08 6.84
C HIS A 261 20.65 -23.52 7.77
N LEU A 262 21.58 -22.63 8.12
CA LEU A 262 22.66 -22.91 9.08
C LEU A 262 22.13 -23.22 10.48
N THR A 263 21.05 -22.56 10.90
CA THR A 263 20.42 -22.83 12.21
C THR A 263 19.78 -24.22 12.24
N LEU A 264 19.08 -24.61 11.17
CA LEU A 264 18.52 -25.96 11.05
C LEU A 264 19.62 -27.03 11.03
N LEU A 265 20.75 -26.77 10.35
CA LEU A 265 21.91 -27.67 10.37
C LEU A 265 22.55 -27.75 11.75
N ALA A 266 22.68 -26.63 12.47
CA ALA A 266 23.23 -26.59 13.82
C ALA A 266 22.34 -27.35 14.83
N GLU A 267 21.02 -27.26 14.69
CA GLU A 267 20.07 -28.05 15.48
C GLU A 267 20.15 -29.56 15.20
N GLN A 268 20.55 -29.95 13.99
CA GLN A 268 20.75 -31.35 13.59
C GLN A 268 22.14 -31.89 13.94
N SER A 269 23.12 -31.02 14.20
CA SER A 269 24.52 -31.41 14.48
C SER A 269 24.82 -31.65 15.96
N VAL A 270 23.82 -31.55 16.85
CA VAL A 270 23.96 -31.94 18.26
C VAL A 270 23.65 -33.43 18.40
N GLU A 271 24.62 -34.26 18.01
CA GLU A 271 24.69 -35.67 18.39
C GLU A 271 25.00 -35.80 19.90
N PRO A 272 24.36 -36.71 20.64
CA PRO A 272 24.67 -36.96 22.05
C PRO A 272 25.85 -37.94 22.16
N GLU A 273 27.04 -37.42 22.48
CA GLU A 273 28.18 -38.29 22.81
C GLU A 273 27.94 -39.05 24.14
N PHE A 274 28.08 -40.36 24.06
CA PHE A 274 28.12 -41.30 25.17
C PHE A 274 29.43 -41.19 25.98
N GLY A 275 29.34 -41.23 27.31
CA GLY A 275 30.45 -41.40 28.23
C GLY A 275 30.01 -42.19 29.47
N ILE A 276 30.73 -43.27 29.74
CA ILE A 276 30.43 -44.39 30.63
C ILE A 276 30.84 -44.08 32.10
N ASP A 277 30.08 -44.69 33.02
CA ASP A 277 30.28 -44.89 34.47
C ASP A 277 30.02 -43.76 35.49
N GLY A 278 28.94 -43.96 36.26
CA GLY A 278 29.04 -43.90 37.73
C GLY A 278 28.47 -42.68 38.47
N GLN A 279 27.18 -42.77 38.81
CA GLN A 279 26.48 -42.11 39.94
C GLN A 279 25.97 -40.65 39.82
N VAL A 280 24.64 -40.59 39.63
CA VAL A 280 23.61 -39.80 40.32
C VAL A 280 23.90 -38.32 40.66
N ASN A 281 23.29 -37.41 39.90
CA ASN A 281 22.43 -36.39 40.51
C ASN A 281 21.36 -35.81 39.56
N GLU A 282 20.22 -35.47 40.16
CA GLU A 282 18.94 -35.15 39.56
C GLU A 282 18.83 -33.79 38.82
N LYS A 283 17.90 -33.78 37.85
CA LYS A 283 17.07 -32.66 37.34
C LYS A 283 17.67 -31.68 36.32
N SER A 284 17.35 -31.94 35.04
CA SER A 284 16.71 -30.92 34.20
C SER A 284 15.86 -31.58 33.10
N ALA A 285 14.61 -31.13 32.99
CA ALA A 285 13.55 -31.77 32.21
C ALA A 285 13.61 -31.39 30.72
N ARG A 286 13.64 -32.41 29.85
CA ARG A 286 13.47 -32.33 28.40
C ARG A 286 12.05 -32.83 28.05
N PRO A 287 11.27 -32.20 27.15
CA PRO A 287 10.02 -32.78 26.65
C PRO A 287 10.30 -33.85 25.59
N LYS A 288 9.64 -35.01 25.70
CA LYS A 288 9.71 -36.15 24.77
C LYS A 288 8.95 -35.86 23.45
N PRO A 289 9.52 -36.16 22.28
CA PRO A 289 8.75 -36.42 21.07
C PRO A 289 8.41 -37.92 20.99
N MET A 290 7.13 -38.25 20.96
CA MET A 290 6.64 -39.63 20.83
C MET A 290 6.47 -39.98 19.33
N GLY A 291 7.32 -40.90 18.88
CA GLY A 291 6.96 -42.10 18.12
C GLY A 291 6.23 -41.96 16.78
N VAL A 292 6.99 -42.09 15.71
CA VAL A 292 6.51 -42.62 14.42
C VAL A 292 6.25 -44.13 14.59
N GLN A 293 5.08 -44.61 14.20
CA GLN A 293 4.88 -46.01 13.84
C GLN A 293 4.20 -46.13 12.47
N SER A 294 4.91 -46.83 11.59
CA SER A 294 4.50 -47.84 10.60
C SER A 294 3.31 -47.58 9.67
N VAL A 295 3.62 -47.61 8.38
CA VAL A 295 2.70 -47.72 7.25
C VAL A 295 2.31 -49.19 7.05
N ALA A 296 1.02 -49.53 7.15
CA ALA A 296 0.38 -50.52 6.29
C ALA A 296 -1.16 -50.53 6.43
N HIS A 297 -1.81 -50.73 5.27
CA HIS A 297 -3.21 -51.07 5.01
C HIS A 297 -4.25 -49.96 4.92
N ILE A 298 -4.57 -49.63 3.67
CA ILE A 298 -5.75 -48.89 3.21
C ILE A 298 -6.93 -49.87 3.20
N PRO A 299 -8.05 -49.52 3.86
CA PRO A 299 -9.37 -49.70 3.27
C PRO A 299 -10.07 -48.35 3.08
N ALA A 300 -10.91 -48.30 2.05
CA ALA A 300 -11.59 -47.11 1.54
C ALA A 300 -12.38 -46.31 2.60
N PRO A 301 -12.51 -44.97 2.43
CA PRO A 301 -13.26 -44.14 3.37
C PRO A 301 -14.79 -44.27 3.14
N PRO A 302 -15.61 -44.45 4.19
CA PRO A 302 -17.04 -44.15 4.12
C PRO A 302 -17.29 -42.64 4.28
N ALA A 303 -18.49 -42.24 3.87
CA ALA A 303 -18.91 -40.89 3.51
C ALA A 303 -18.70 -39.78 4.58
N ARG A 304 -18.49 -38.56 4.05
CA ARG A 304 -18.47 -37.26 4.74
C ARG A 304 -19.62 -37.09 5.74
N ALA A 305 -19.29 -36.95 7.02
CA ALA A 305 -20.13 -36.26 8.00
C ALA A 305 -19.87 -34.75 7.97
N ALA A 306 -20.93 -33.96 8.10
CA ALA A 306 -20.94 -32.50 8.05
C ALA A 306 -20.10 -31.84 9.16
N PRO A 307 -19.46 -30.69 8.91
CA PRO A 307 -18.81 -29.93 9.98
C PRO A 307 -19.85 -29.17 10.81
N ALA A 308 -19.70 -29.29 12.13
CA ALA A 308 -20.43 -28.53 13.14
C ALA A 308 -20.09 -27.02 13.08
N PRO A 309 -21.00 -26.12 13.51
CA PRO A 309 -20.86 -24.69 13.36
C PRO A 309 -19.80 -24.13 14.31
N VAL A 310 -18.84 -23.40 13.76
CA VAL A 310 -17.85 -22.67 14.55
C VAL A 310 -18.47 -21.37 15.04
N SER A 311 -18.30 -21.14 16.33
CA SER A 311 -18.88 -20.09 17.15
C SER A 311 -18.75 -18.67 16.56
N SER A 312 -19.85 -17.94 16.73
CA SER A 312 -20.19 -16.61 16.28
C SER A 312 -19.12 -15.56 16.55
N ALA A 313 -18.83 -14.76 15.52
CA ALA A 313 -18.28 -13.43 15.68
C ALA A 313 -19.11 -12.64 16.70
N ALA A 314 -18.44 -11.90 17.58
CA ALA A 314 -19.06 -10.92 18.44
C ALA A 314 -19.84 -9.91 17.57
N VAL A 315 -21.16 -10.03 17.60
CA VAL A 315 -22.12 -9.08 17.05
C VAL A 315 -21.80 -7.70 17.64
N LEU A 316 -21.43 -6.74 16.79
CA LEU A 316 -21.35 -5.33 17.19
C LEU A 316 -22.75 -4.90 17.62
N THR A 317 -22.94 -4.69 18.92
CA THR A 317 -24.18 -4.14 19.45
C THR A 317 -24.35 -2.70 18.93
N PRO A 318 -25.59 -2.23 18.66
CA PRO A 318 -25.88 -0.87 18.22
C PRO A 318 -25.28 0.24 19.13
N ALA A 319 -25.03 -0.08 20.40
CA ALA A 319 -24.41 0.81 21.38
C ALA A 319 -22.96 1.20 21.03
N GLY A 320 -22.16 0.28 20.46
CA GLY A 320 -20.75 0.53 20.16
C GLY A 320 -20.52 1.49 18.99
N ALA A 321 -21.45 1.54 18.03
CA ALA A 321 -21.41 2.51 16.93
C ALA A 321 -21.73 3.94 17.42
N SER A 322 -22.66 4.08 18.38
CA SER A 322 -23.03 5.36 18.97
C SER A 322 -21.90 5.99 19.78
N GLU A 323 -21.16 5.19 20.55
CA GLU A 323 -20.02 5.68 21.36
C GLU A 323 -18.87 6.19 20.47
N ARG A 324 -18.60 5.50 19.35
CA ARG A 324 -17.56 5.91 18.39
C ARG A 324 -17.89 7.25 17.73
N LEU A 325 -19.16 7.49 17.38
CA LEU A 325 -19.63 8.76 16.83
C LEU A 325 -19.50 9.91 17.84
N LYS A 326 -19.90 9.68 19.09
CA LYS A 326 -19.74 10.67 20.17
C LYS A 326 -18.27 11.05 20.41
N ASN A 327 -17.38 10.06 20.39
CA ASN A 327 -15.95 10.28 20.54
C ASN A 327 -15.35 11.05 19.35
N LEU A 328 -15.81 10.79 18.13
CA LEU A 328 -15.38 11.51 16.94
C LEU A 328 -15.75 13.01 17.02
N GLU A 329 -17.01 13.32 17.34
CA GLU A 329 -17.47 14.72 17.45
C GLU A 329 -16.75 15.48 18.56
N ARG A 330 -16.51 14.83 19.70
CA ARG A 330 -15.77 15.42 20.81
C ARG A 330 -14.30 15.68 20.46
N MET A 331 -13.63 14.74 19.77
CA MET A 331 -12.27 14.98 19.27
C MET A 331 -12.23 16.10 18.22
N LYS A 332 -13.23 16.17 17.34
CA LYS A 332 -13.36 17.24 16.35
C LYS A 332 -13.54 18.61 17.01
N ALA A 333 -14.26 18.70 18.12
CA ALA A 333 -14.40 19.94 18.88
C ALA A 333 -13.06 20.45 19.42
N HIS A 334 -12.25 19.57 20.04
CA HIS A 334 -10.91 19.93 20.52
C HIS A 334 -10.00 20.39 19.37
N LEU A 335 -10.00 19.66 18.26
CA LEU A 335 -9.20 20.00 17.09
C LEU A 335 -9.64 21.33 16.46
N THR A 336 -10.94 21.55 16.28
CA THR A 336 -11.47 22.79 15.68
C THR A 336 -11.09 24.00 16.53
N ARG A 337 -11.17 23.89 17.87
CA ARG A 337 -10.79 24.96 18.79
C ARG A 337 -9.34 25.38 18.63
N GLU A 338 -8.41 24.42 18.58
CA GLU A 338 -6.98 24.74 18.45
C GLU A 338 -6.60 25.20 17.03
N PHE A 339 -7.40 24.85 16.02
CA PHE A 339 -7.18 25.25 14.63
C PHE A 339 -7.83 26.57 14.22
N THR A 340 -8.63 27.19 15.09
CA THR A 340 -9.47 28.38 14.77
C THR A 340 -8.65 29.58 14.25
N ASN A 341 -7.37 29.72 14.64
CA ASN A 341 -6.50 30.84 14.25
C ASN A 341 -5.15 30.40 13.65
N VAL A 342 -5.09 29.20 13.07
CA VAL A 342 -3.84 28.70 12.50
C VAL A 342 -3.60 29.34 11.13
N ASN A 343 -2.60 30.24 11.06
CA ASN A 343 -2.06 30.70 9.80
C ASN A 343 -1.51 29.50 9.02
N GLY A 344 -1.59 29.50 7.70
CA GLY A 344 -1.32 28.31 6.86
C GLY A 344 0.11 27.77 6.86
N SER A 345 0.91 28.07 7.88
CA SER A 345 2.24 27.52 8.12
C SER A 345 2.17 26.12 8.74
N ALA A 346 3.07 25.24 8.28
CA ALA A 346 3.21 23.88 8.80
C ALA A 346 3.56 23.86 10.29
N ASP A 347 4.38 24.81 10.78
CA ASP A 347 4.77 24.85 12.19
C ASP A 347 3.59 25.23 13.09
N ALA A 348 2.77 26.18 12.65
CA ALA A 348 1.57 26.59 13.38
C ALA A 348 0.53 25.45 13.42
N ALA A 349 0.33 24.75 12.30
CA ALA A 349 -0.57 23.60 12.24
C ALA A 349 -0.07 22.42 13.08
N LYS A 350 1.25 22.17 13.12
CA LYS A 350 1.84 21.14 13.97
C LYS A 350 1.71 21.47 15.45
N ALA A 351 1.89 22.75 15.82
CA ALA A 351 1.68 23.22 17.19
C ALA A 351 0.22 23.12 17.63
N ALA A 352 -0.73 23.49 16.77
CA ALA A 352 -2.16 23.36 17.03
C ALA A 352 -2.59 21.89 17.17
N LEU A 353 -2.09 21.02 16.30
CA LEU A 353 -2.32 19.58 16.41
C LEU A 353 -1.78 19.02 17.74
N GLY A 354 -0.60 19.49 18.17
CA GLY A 354 0.01 19.15 19.45
C GLY A 354 -0.87 19.55 20.63
N LYS A 355 -1.34 20.80 20.66
CA LYS A 355 -2.26 21.31 21.69
C LYS A 355 -3.57 20.52 21.72
N ALA A 356 -4.15 20.23 20.56
CA ALA A 356 -5.39 19.47 20.45
C ALA A 356 -5.22 18.05 20.98
N TRP A 357 -4.09 17.41 20.68
CA TRP A 357 -3.77 16.07 21.18
C TRP A 357 -3.64 16.04 22.71
N VAL A 358 -2.97 17.03 23.30
CA VAL A 358 -2.88 17.17 24.77
C VAL A 358 -4.25 17.41 25.39
N ALA A 359 -5.11 18.22 24.75
CA ALA A 359 -6.47 18.45 25.23
C ALA A 359 -7.32 17.17 25.16
N VAL A 360 -7.20 16.39 24.09
CA VAL A 360 -7.86 15.09 23.94
C VAL A 360 -7.41 14.10 25.01
N LEU A 361 -6.10 14.04 25.28
CA LEU A 361 -5.54 13.23 26.37
C LEU A 361 -5.95 13.71 27.77
N ARG A 362 -6.52 14.90 27.92
CA ARG A 362 -6.99 15.41 29.22
C ARG A 362 -8.50 15.36 29.35
N ASP A 363 -9.24 14.94 28.32
CA ASP A 363 -10.69 14.79 28.38
C ASP A 363 -11.06 13.45 29.04
N PRO A 364 -11.63 13.46 30.26
CA PRO A 364 -11.98 12.22 30.97
C PRO A 364 -13.03 11.38 30.22
N ALA A 365 -13.88 12.01 29.40
CA ALA A 365 -14.92 11.29 28.66
C ALA A 365 -14.35 10.52 27.45
N LEU A 366 -13.15 10.87 26.99
CA LEU A 366 -12.46 10.16 25.91
C LEU A 366 -11.58 9.00 26.42
N HIS A 367 -11.25 9.00 27.71
CA HIS A 367 -10.52 7.93 28.41
C HIS A 367 -11.43 6.77 28.84
N GLY A 368 -12.29 6.28 27.94
CA GLY A 368 -13.07 5.07 28.18
C GLY A 368 -12.17 3.85 28.48
N LYS A 369 -12.78 2.70 28.80
CA LYS A 369 -12.07 1.45 29.17
C LYS A 369 -10.98 1.01 28.19
N ASN A 370 -11.10 1.42 26.92
CA ASN A 370 -10.22 1.03 25.82
C ASN A 370 -9.13 2.06 25.50
N GLY A 371 -9.07 3.20 26.19
CA GLY A 371 -8.19 4.32 25.85
C GLY A 371 -8.64 5.12 24.62
N ILE A 372 -7.89 6.16 24.29
CA ILE A 372 -8.15 7.06 23.16
C ILE A 372 -7.70 6.41 21.86
N SER A 373 -8.60 6.31 20.89
CA SER A 373 -8.30 5.76 19.57
C SER A 373 -7.56 6.75 18.68
N LEU A 374 -6.37 6.37 18.24
CA LEU A 374 -5.56 7.13 17.28
C LEU A 374 -6.21 7.21 15.90
N ALA A 375 -6.98 6.19 15.53
CA ALA A 375 -7.71 6.18 14.27
C ALA A 375 -8.81 7.26 14.27
N VAL A 376 -9.55 7.40 15.37
CA VAL A 376 -10.59 8.43 15.52
C VAL A 376 -9.96 9.82 15.54
N PHE A 377 -8.87 10.00 16.29
CA PHE A 377 -8.13 11.26 16.31
C PHE A 377 -7.60 11.65 14.91
N GLY A 378 -7.00 10.70 14.20
CA GLY A 378 -6.52 10.90 12.83
C GLY A 378 -7.64 11.26 11.84
N SER A 379 -8.79 10.59 11.94
CA SER A 379 -9.96 10.91 11.13
C SER A 379 -10.50 12.31 11.40
N ALA A 380 -10.53 12.75 12.66
CA ALA A 380 -10.97 14.11 13.03
C ALA A 380 -9.96 15.19 12.58
N ALA A 381 -8.66 14.91 12.64
CA ALA A 381 -7.61 15.88 12.28
C ALA A 381 -7.42 16.04 10.76
N THR A 382 -7.69 14.99 9.98
CA THR A 382 -7.41 14.96 8.54
C THR A 382 -8.09 16.09 7.75
N PRO A 383 -9.39 16.40 7.93
CA PRO A 383 -10.04 17.49 7.22
C PRO A 383 -9.39 18.87 7.47
N LEU A 384 -8.96 19.14 8.70
CA LEU A 384 -8.36 20.42 9.09
C LEU A 384 -6.94 20.58 8.53
N VAL A 385 -6.18 19.48 8.47
CA VAL A 385 -4.80 19.48 7.97
C VAL A 385 -4.75 19.41 6.44
N LYS A 386 -5.63 18.62 5.80
CA LYS A 386 -5.65 18.42 4.35
C LYS A 386 -5.96 19.71 3.59
N ALA A 387 -6.68 20.65 4.21
CA ALA A 387 -6.99 21.95 3.62
C ALA A 387 -5.74 22.76 3.23
N LYS A 388 -4.59 22.59 3.92
CA LYS A 388 -3.38 23.39 3.70
C LYS A 388 -2.06 22.61 3.63
N HIS A 389 -2.02 21.35 4.09
CA HIS A 389 -0.77 20.60 4.28
C HIS A 389 -0.81 19.15 3.76
N GLU A 390 -1.75 18.84 2.87
CA GLU A 390 -1.95 17.56 2.18
C GLU A 390 -2.34 16.36 3.07
N SER A 391 -1.61 16.09 4.17
CA SER A 391 -1.92 15.01 5.12
C SER A 391 -1.29 15.23 6.50
N VAL A 392 -1.91 14.65 7.53
CA VAL A 392 -1.38 14.65 8.91
C VAL A 392 0.02 14.03 8.97
N ARG A 393 0.28 12.97 8.19
CA ARG A 393 1.59 12.30 8.15
C ARG A 393 2.68 13.22 7.58
N LYS A 394 2.40 13.95 6.50
CA LYS A 394 3.35 14.92 5.93
C LYS A 394 3.60 16.09 6.89
N LEU A 395 2.55 16.59 7.55
CA LEU A 395 2.65 17.66 8.54
C LEU A 395 3.56 17.29 9.73
N VAL A 396 3.41 16.09 10.29
CA VAL A 396 4.18 15.67 11.47
C VAL A 396 5.52 15.00 11.14
N GLY A 397 5.73 14.59 9.89
CA GLY A 397 6.97 13.97 9.41
C GLY A 397 7.19 12.52 9.87
N MET A 398 6.21 11.89 10.50
CA MET A 398 6.32 10.52 11.03
C MET A 398 4.95 9.83 11.17
N GLN A 399 4.93 8.58 11.63
CA GLN A 399 3.69 7.87 11.91
C GLN A 399 2.92 8.53 13.07
N LEU A 400 1.60 8.70 12.90
CA LEU A 400 0.74 9.38 13.88
C LEU A 400 0.83 8.76 15.27
N ALA A 401 0.86 7.42 15.38
CA ALA A 401 1.00 6.73 16.66
C ALA A 401 2.29 7.09 17.41
N LYS A 402 3.42 7.07 16.68
CA LYS A 402 4.73 7.45 17.23
C LYS A 402 4.76 8.92 17.63
N TRP A 403 4.20 9.79 16.80
CA TRP A 403 4.10 11.22 17.07
C TRP A 403 3.25 11.51 18.32
N CYS A 404 2.06 10.89 18.43
CA CYS A 404 1.15 11.05 19.56
C CYS A 404 1.79 10.61 20.90
N LEU A 405 2.51 9.48 20.92
CA LEU A 405 3.24 9.03 22.11
C LEU A 405 4.37 10.00 22.48
N LEU A 406 5.17 10.40 21.49
CA LEU A 406 6.29 11.31 21.69
C LEU A 406 5.81 12.67 22.21
N HIS A 407 4.76 13.24 21.62
CA HIS A 407 4.22 14.53 22.01
C HIS A 407 3.53 14.48 23.39
N ALA A 408 2.88 13.37 23.73
CA ALA A 408 2.32 13.17 25.07
C ALA A 408 3.42 13.18 26.14
N ASN A 409 4.50 12.41 25.91
CA ASN A 409 5.65 12.36 26.82
C ASN A 409 6.36 13.70 26.94
N GLN A 410 6.55 14.43 25.84
CA GLN A 410 7.10 15.79 25.84
C GLN A 410 6.22 16.79 26.59
N SER A 411 4.91 16.53 26.68
CA SER A 411 3.96 17.36 27.44
C SER A 411 3.82 16.94 28.91
N GLY A 412 4.72 16.07 29.40
CA GLY A 412 4.71 15.57 30.77
C GLY A 412 3.62 14.54 31.08
N LEU A 413 2.91 14.04 30.06
CA LEU A 413 1.86 13.04 30.21
C LEU A 413 2.45 11.65 30.04
N LYS A 414 2.29 10.77 31.04
CA LYS A 414 2.76 9.38 30.99
C LYS A 414 1.82 8.53 30.11
N ALA A 415 1.91 8.71 28.80
CA ALA A 415 1.08 7.99 27.84
C ALA A 415 1.70 6.66 27.43
N VAL A 416 0.89 5.60 27.37
CA VAL A 416 1.30 4.29 26.85
C VAL A 416 0.28 3.73 25.87
N ALA A 417 0.77 2.95 24.91
CA ALA A 417 -0.09 2.13 24.06
C ALA A 417 -0.82 1.08 24.90
N VAL A 418 -2.08 0.81 24.56
CA VAL A 418 -2.88 -0.22 25.26
C VAL A 418 -2.39 -1.61 24.87
N PRO A 419 -2.06 -2.50 25.83
CA PRO A 419 -1.66 -3.88 25.53
C PRO A 419 -2.74 -4.60 24.72
N GLY A 420 -2.35 -5.29 23.64
CA GLY A 420 -3.29 -5.96 22.73
C GLY A 420 -4.02 -5.04 21.74
N ASN A 421 -3.95 -3.71 21.90
CA ASN A 421 -4.49 -2.75 20.93
C ASN A 421 -3.59 -1.50 20.81
N PRO A 422 -2.47 -1.59 20.06
CA PRO A 422 -1.51 -0.49 19.94
C PRO A 422 -2.06 0.74 19.18
N SER A 423 -3.27 0.64 18.63
CA SER A 423 -3.97 1.76 17.98
C SER A 423 -4.67 2.68 18.99
N ASN A 424 -4.63 2.33 20.28
CA ASN A 424 -5.19 3.14 21.35
C ASN A 424 -4.09 3.56 22.36
N ILE A 425 -4.21 4.78 22.88
CA ILE A 425 -3.32 5.34 23.89
C ILE A 425 -4.10 5.64 25.16
N ARG A 426 -3.50 5.36 26.32
CA ARG A 426 -4.03 5.76 27.63
C ARG A 426 -2.97 6.49 28.45
N LEU A 427 -3.41 7.39 29.32
CA LEU A 427 -2.57 7.92 30.38
C LEU A 427 -2.43 6.87 31.51
N ARG A 428 -1.23 6.80 32.11
CA ARG A 428 -0.95 5.99 33.30
C ARG A 428 -1.23 6.75 34.58
#